data_AF-A0A2E7JVV4-F1
#
_entry.id   AF-A0A2E7JVV4-F1
#
_cell.length_a   1.000
_cell.length_b   1.000
_cell.length_c   1.000
_cell.angle_alpha   90.00
_cell.angle_beta   90.00
_cell.angle_gamma   90.00
#
_symmetry.space_group_name_H-M   'P 1'
#
loop_
_entity.id
_entity.type
_entity.pdbx_description
1 polymer ?
#
loop_
_entity_poly.entity_id
_entity_poly.type
_entity_poly.pdbx_seq_one_letter_code
_entity_poly.pdbx_strand_id
1 'polypeptide(L)' 'MSRGFGSALPLSAGWIFAPTDGSGVLTALATWVFSDAVTLAASGYWPYGDEPTGAVLRSEYGGVARSGLLQISFYY' A
#
# COMPACT_ATOMS: atom_id res chain seq x y z
N MET A 1 -12.42 33.69 0.75
CA MET A 1 -12.24 32.24 0.51
C MET A 1 -11.55 31.66 1.73
N SER A 2 -12.29 30.91 2.55
CA SER A 2 -11.75 30.25 3.75
C SER A 2 -10.91 29.05 3.31
N ARG A 3 -9.59 29.10 3.50
CA ARG A 3 -8.72 27.93 3.27
C ARG A 3 -8.80 27.07 4.53
N GLY A 4 -9.66 26.05 4.51
CA GLY A 4 -9.79 25.11 5.62
C GLY A 4 -8.63 24.12 5.61
N PHE A 5 -7.99 23.89 6.75
CA PHE A 5 -7.11 22.74 6.92
C PHE A 5 -7.97 21.53 7.32
N GLY A 6 -7.85 20.44 6.54
CA GLY A 6 -8.53 19.18 6.81
C GLY A 6 -7.67 18.25 7.67
N SER A 7 -8.27 17.60 8.66
CA SER A 7 -7.62 16.57 9.49
C SER A 7 -8.01 15.14 9.09
N ALA A 8 -8.80 14.96 8.03
CA ALA A 8 -9.25 13.65 7.60
C ALA A 8 -8.09 12.86 6.97
N LEU A 9 -7.72 11.76 7.62
CA LEU A 9 -6.70 10.83 7.19
C LEU A 9 -7.27 9.40 7.10
N PRO A 10 -8.16 9.11 6.13
CA PRO A 10 -8.62 7.76 5.90
C PRO A 10 -7.43 6.81 5.68
N LEU A 11 -7.39 5.77 6.50
CA LEU A 11 -6.44 4.67 6.43
C LEU A 11 -7.22 3.41 6.07
N SER A 12 -6.74 2.70 5.06
CA SER A 12 -7.24 1.38 4.69
C SER A 12 -6.07 0.42 4.61
N ALA A 13 -6.28 -0.78 5.15
CA ALA A 13 -5.35 -1.88 5.05
C ALA A 13 -6.11 -3.09 4.50
N GLY A 14 -5.42 -3.87 3.68
CA GLY A 14 -5.91 -5.08 3.05
C GLY A 14 -4.87 -6.18 3.20
N TRP A 15 -5.34 -7.42 3.25
CA TRP A 15 -4.49 -8.57 3.36
C TRP A 15 -4.98 -9.66 2.43
N ILE A 16 -4.12 -10.03 1.47
CA ILE A 16 -4.30 -11.19 0.62
C ILE A 16 -3.45 -12.31 1.21
N PHE A 17 -4.07 -13.43 1.55
CA PHE A 17 -3.42 -14.57 2.21
C PHE A 17 -3.61 -15.85 1.38
N ALA A 18 -2.51 -16.54 1.10
CA ALA A 18 -2.49 -17.85 0.49
C ALA A 18 -2.39 -18.92 1.59
N PRO A 19 -3.47 -19.67 1.89
CA PRO A 19 -3.47 -20.66 2.98
C PRO A 19 -2.63 -21.91 2.67
N THR A 20 -2.31 -22.14 1.40
CA THR A 20 -1.58 -23.34 0.94
C THR A 20 -0.11 -23.35 1.33
N ASP A 21 0.50 -22.17 1.43
CA ASP A 21 1.92 -22.00 1.71
C ASP A 21 2.20 -20.92 2.77
N GLY A 22 1.15 -20.31 3.33
CA GLY A 22 1.25 -19.31 4.39
C GLY A 22 1.71 -17.93 3.91
N SER A 23 1.82 -17.73 2.60
CA SER A 23 2.31 -16.47 2.02
C SER A 23 1.20 -15.46 1.76
N GLY A 24 1.56 -14.27 1.29
CA GLY A 24 0.56 -13.26 0.95
C GLY A 24 1.12 -11.87 0.68
N VAL A 25 0.22 -10.90 0.60
CA VAL A 25 0.53 -9.49 0.41
C VAL A 25 -0.28 -8.65 1.38
N LEU A 26 0.42 -7.84 2.18
CA LEU A 26 -0.18 -6.76 2.94
C LEU A 26 -0.21 -5.50 2.08
N THR A 27 -1.38 -4.89 1.98
CA THR A 27 -1.57 -3.63 1.26
C THR A 27 -2.02 -2.57 2.24
N ALA A 28 -1.45 -1.37 2.16
CA ALA A 28 -1.88 -0.23 2.96
C ALA A 28 -2.04 0.99 2.08
N LEU A 29 -3.07 1.79 2.34
CA LEU A 29 -3.35 3.05 1.66
C LEU A 29 -3.75 4.09 2.71
N ALA A 30 -3.10 5.25 2.66
CA ALA A 30 -3.41 6.43 3.44
C ALA A 30 -3.67 7.58 2.48
N THR A 31 -4.78 8.30 2.66
CA THR A 31 -5.03 9.56 1.94
C THR A 31 -5.24 10.66 2.96
N TRP A 32 -4.58 11.79 2.78
CA TRP A 32 -4.67 12.97 3.64
C TRP A 32 -5.08 14.18 2.82
N VAL A 33 -6.27 14.71 3.11
CA VAL A 33 -6.73 15.98 2.56
C VAL A 33 -6.24 17.08 3.48
N PHE A 34 -5.06 17.64 3.16
CA PHE A 34 -4.42 18.67 3.97
C PHE A 34 -5.16 20.01 3.89
N SER A 35 -5.59 20.39 2.68
CA SER A 35 -6.42 21.56 2.43
C SER A 35 -7.20 21.40 1.12
N ASP A 36 -8.08 22.35 0.82
CA ASP A 36 -8.83 22.41 -0.45
C ASP A 36 -7.92 22.43 -1.70
N ALA A 37 -6.63 22.75 -1.52
CA ALA A 37 -5.66 22.85 -2.61
C ALA A 37 -4.64 21.70 -2.63
N VAL A 38 -4.54 20.88 -1.57
CA VAL A 38 -3.46 19.88 -1.44
C VAL A 38 -3.98 18.58 -0.85
N THR A 39 -3.72 17.49 -1.56
CA THR A 39 -3.96 16.12 -1.08
C THR A 39 -2.68 15.29 -1.18
N LEU A 40 -2.37 14.54 -0.13
CA LEU A 40 -1.29 13.55 -0.11
C LEU A 40 -1.90 12.15 -0.08
N ALA A 41 -1.37 11.23 -0.88
CA ALA A 41 -1.74 9.83 -0.85
C ALA A 41 -0.49 8.97 -0.80
N ALA A 42 -0.50 7.94 0.05
CA ALA A 42 0.58 6.98 0.18
C ALA A 42 0.00 5.56 0.12
N SER A 43 0.60 4.70 -0.69
CA SER A 43 0.25 3.29 -0.75
C SER A 43 1.48 2.40 -0.65
N GLY A 44 1.34 1.24 -0.01
CA GLY A 44 2.39 0.25 0.12
C GLY A 44 1.88 -1.15 -0.17
N TYR A 45 2.73 -1.95 -0.83
CA TYR A 45 2.54 -3.37 -1.10
C TYR A 45 3.71 -4.13 -0.49
N TRP A 46 3.38 -5.03 0.43
CA TRP A 46 4.35 -5.78 1.19
C TRP A 46 4.10 -7.28 1.04
N PRO A 47 4.66 -7.89 0.00
CA PRO A 47 4.68 -9.34 -0.14
C PRO A 47 5.48 -9.98 0.99
N TYR A 48 5.04 -11.17 1.43
CA TYR A 48 5.75 -12.00 2.39
C TYR A 48 5.48 -13.48 2.10
N GLY A 49 6.40 -14.33 2.55
CA GLY A 49 6.38 -15.77 2.27
C GLY A 49 7.79 -16.27 1.95
N ASP A 50 7.93 -17.59 1.83
CA ASP A 50 9.20 -18.20 1.45
C ASP A 50 9.48 -18.01 -0.05
N GLU A 51 10.65 -17.50 -0.39
CA GLU A 51 11.09 -17.35 -1.77
C GLU A 51 11.18 -18.72 -2.48
N PRO A 52 10.80 -18.81 -3.78
CA PRO A 52 11.07 -19.99 -4.59
C PRO A 52 12.57 -20.31 -4.60
N THR A 53 12.93 -21.53 -4.22
CA THR A 53 14.31 -22.01 -4.20
C THR A 53 14.48 -23.15 -5.20
N GLY A 54 15.34 -22.95 -6.20
CA GLY A 54 15.59 -23.95 -7.26
C GLY A 54 14.40 -24.16 -8.20
N ALA A 55 14.15 -25.41 -8.61
CA ALA A 55 13.04 -25.79 -9.49
C ALA A 55 11.74 -26.14 -8.73
N VAL A 56 11.69 -25.90 -7.42
CA VAL A 56 10.50 -26.14 -6.61
C VAL A 56 9.62 -24.89 -6.67
N LEU A 57 8.45 -25.02 -7.29
CA LEU A 57 7.40 -23.99 -7.23
C LEU A 57 6.99 -23.80 -5.76
N ARG A 58 7.47 -22.72 -5.13
CA ARG A 58 6.99 -22.22 -3.83
C ARG A 58 6.18 -20.94 -4.04
N SER A 59 5.85 -20.26 -2.96
CA SER A 59 5.03 -19.05 -2.91
C SER A 59 5.32 -18.04 -4.02
N GLU A 60 4.26 -17.67 -4.74
CA GLU A 60 4.24 -16.61 -5.74
C GLU A 60 4.52 -15.21 -5.14
N TYR A 61 4.43 -15.06 -3.82
CA TYR A 61 4.62 -13.81 -3.10
C TYR A 61 5.96 -13.70 -2.37
N GLY A 62 6.62 -14.83 -2.07
CA GLY A 62 7.86 -14.85 -1.29
C GLY A 62 9.09 -14.24 -1.97
N GLY A 63 9.10 -14.19 -3.31
CA GLY A 63 10.19 -13.57 -4.10
C GLY A 63 9.87 -12.19 -4.65
N VAL A 64 8.71 -11.60 -4.32
CA VAL A 64 8.25 -10.36 -4.95
C VAL A 64 8.79 -9.14 -4.20
N ALA A 65 9.27 -8.15 -4.94
CA ALA A 65 9.76 -6.90 -4.37
C ALA A 65 8.64 -6.13 -3.64
N ARG A 66 8.96 -5.57 -2.47
CA ARG A 66 8.11 -4.59 -1.79
C ARG A 66 8.07 -3.31 -2.62
N SER A 67 6.90 -2.70 -2.72
CA SER A 67 6.73 -1.47 -3.49
C SER A 67 5.85 -0.48 -2.74
N GLY A 68 5.99 0.79 -3.09
CA GLY A 68 5.17 1.85 -2.54
C GLY A 68 5.12 3.04 -3.47
N LEU A 69 4.09 3.84 -3.31
CA LEU A 69 3.87 5.06 -4.06
C LEU A 69 3.53 6.17 -3.08
N LEU A 70 4.13 7.33 -3.30
CA LEU A 70 3.76 8.57 -2.67
C LEU A 70 3.32 9.54 -3.76
N GLN A 71 2.11 10.07 -3.64
CA GLN A 71 1.52 11.02 -4.56
C GLN A 71 1.13 12.29 -3.82
N ILE A 72 1.44 13.43 -4.42
CA ILE A 72 1.01 14.75 -3.96
C ILE A 72 0.24 15.41 -5.10
N SER A 73 -0.98 15.86 -4.81
CA SER A 73 -1.87 16.50 -5.79
C SER A 73 -2.15 17.94 -5.38
N PHE A 74 -2.00 18.86 -6.33
CA PHE A 74 -2.25 20.30 -6.17
C PHE A 74 -3.45 20.71 -7.04
N TYR A 75 -4.36 21.48 -6.47
CA TYR A 75 -5.53 22.03 -7.16
C TYR A 75 -5.45 23.57 -7.16
N TYR A 76 -5.63 24.17 -8.33
CA TYR A 76 -5.49 25.62 -8.58
C TYR A 76 -6.79 26.23 -9.10
#